data_AF-A0A9X3YRU1-F1
#
_entry.id   AF-A0A9X3YRU1-F1
#
_cell.length_a   1.000
_cell.length_b   1.000
_cell.length_c   1.000
_cell.angle_alpha   90.00
_cell.angle_beta   90.00
_cell.angle_gamma   90.00
#
_symmetry.space_group_name_H-M   'P 1'
#
loop_
_entity.id
_entity.type
_entity.pdbx_description
1 polymer ?
#
loop_
_entity_poly.entity_id
_entity_poly.type
_entity_poly.pdbx_seq_one_letter_code
_entity_poly.pdbx_strand_id
1 'polypeptide(L)'
;MTEKLKPGNLAAQLHYRGTGNPASVLPRSAISNCFPGLEFDFRNLWRRTFEGIVLVENNNYVVAAEDPKYDDLVTRRLLRVDGFDTNVLTQGPVFPGGDSGTLGSTANPNAVSFMEWSNSLARIMAKQGQDVVCEFTTHKNATTEVIAAGAETLPVTLRVRRFFDGDTAAIANDLLKPGELTQGLCAPWQNDYRECACYYWAASRPDYVNVEPSKDGLSHGDMWLAKKRTGSYVPDNRTDTRLYSYDDLFKDWQGLLSFIVRGKDAESS
;
A
#
# COMPACT_ATOMS: atom_id res chain seq x y z
N MET A 1 -10.01 -41.97 -7.49
CA MET A 1 -10.81 -40.82 -7.02
C MET A 1 -9.87 -39.97 -6.18
N THR A 2 -9.52 -38.78 -6.66
CA THR A 2 -8.68 -37.82 -5.94
C THR A 2 -9.49 -37.22 -4.79
N GLU A 3 -8.99 -37.32 -3.55
CA GLU A 3 -9.62 -36.68 -2.41
C GLU A 3 -9.71 -35.16 -2.63
N LYS A 4 -10.92 -34.61 -2.55
CA LYS A 4 -11.13 -33.15 -2.54
C LYS A 4 -10.57 -32.58 -1.23
N LEU A 5 -9.73 -31.55 -1.36
CA LEU A 5 -9.26 -30.71 -0.25
C LEU A 5 -10.47 -30.22 0.56
N LYS A 6 -10.54 -30.56 1.85
CA LYS A 6 -11.58 -30.07 2.77
C LYS A 6 -11.10 -28.76 3.41
N PRO A 7 -11.94 -27.70 3.48
CA PRO A 7 -11.60 -26.37 4.00
C PRO A 7 -11.58 -26.34 5.54
N GLY A 8 -10.88 -27.29 6.14
CA GLY A 8 -10.92 -27.51 7.59
C GLY A 8 -10.01 -26.59 8.38
N ASN A 9 -9.13 -25.80 7.75
CA ASN A 9 -8.23 -24.95 8.52
C ASN A 9 -7.62 -23.76 7.76
N LEU A 10 -8.45 -22.93 7.14
CA LEU A 10 -8.01 -21.60 6.67
C LEU A 10 -7.37 -20.78 7.82
N ALA A 11 -7.80 -21.00 9.06
CA ALA A 11 -7.14 -20.46 10.25
C ALA A 11 -5.72 -21.01 10.44
N ALA A 12 -5.47 -22.31 10.25
CA ALA A 12 -4.10 -22.84 10.31
C ALA A 12 -3.20 -22.33 9.18
N GLN A 13 -3.74 -21.92 8.03
CA GLN A 13 -2.93 -21.21 7.01
C GLN A 13 -2.51 -19.82 7.50
N LEU A 14 -3.38 -19.08 8.20
CA LEU A 14 -3.04 -17.81 8.86
C LEU A 14 -2.01 -17.99 9.99
N HIS A 15 -2.03 -19.15 10.67
CA HIS A 15 -1.11 -19.46 11.76
C HIS A 15 0.12 -20.27 11.33
N TYR A 16 0.20 -20.69 10.07
CA TYR A 16 1.33 -21.45 9.55
C TYR A 16 2.59 -20.61 9.60
N ARG A 17 3.61 -21.14 10.28
CA ARG A 17 4.93 -20.52 10.38
C ARG A 17 5.88 -21.32 9.51
N GLY A 18 6.33 -20.71 8.41
CA GLY A 18 7.40 -21.27 7.59
C GLY A 18 8.63 -21.58 8.45
N THR A 19 9.16 -22.79 8.33
CA THR A 19 10.33 -23.25 9.08
C THR A 19 11.52 -22.34 8.75
N GLY A 20 12.25 -21.88 9.79
CA GLY A 20 13.41 -20.99 9.62
C GLY A 20 13.10 -19.49 9.73
N ASN A 21 11.83 -19.07 9.63
CA ASN A 21 11.46 -17.66 9.72
C ASN A 21 11.11 -17.24 11.17
N PRO A 22 11.69 -16.15 11.71
CA PRO A 22 11.24 -15.56 12.98
C PRO A 22 9.81 -15.02 12.88
N ALA A 23 9.11 -14.91 14.02
CA ALA A 23 7.69 -14.54 14.03
C ALA A 23 7.43 -13.11 13.49
N SER A 24 8.44 -12.24 13.56
CA SER A 24 8.41 -10.84 13.12
C SER A 24 8.54 -10.63 11.61
N VAL A 25 8.93 -11.67 10.85
CA VAL A 25 9.06 -11.59 9.38
C VAL A 25 7.93 -12.33 8.65
N LEU A 26 6.90 -12.76 9.38
CA LEU A 26 5.73 -13.38 8.76
C LEU A 26 4.79 -12.29 8.22
N PRO A 27 4.04 -12.51 7.14
CA PRO A 27 3.06 -11.53 6.65
C PRO A 27 2.05 -11.07 7.71
N ARG A 28 1.76 -11.91 8.72
CA ARG A 28 0.88 -11.57 9.85
C ARG A 28 1.47 -10.56 10.85
N SER A 29 2.80 -10.45 10.89
CA SER A 29 3.51 -9.45 11.69
C SER A 29 3.90 -8.24 10.84
N ALA A 30 3.67 -8.31 9.53
CA ALA A 30 3.73 -7.13 8.69
C ALA A 30 2.57 -6.22 9.09
N ILE A 31 2.89 -5.02 9.56
CA ILE A 31 1.94 -3.92 9.58
C ILE A 31 1.86 -3.43 8.14
N SER A 32 1.05 -4.13 7.33
CA SER A 32 0.81 -3.78 5.93
C SER A 32 -0.12 -2.57 5.90
N ASN A 33 0.42 -1.38 5.69
CA ASN A 33 -0.38 -0.20 5.37
C ASN A 33 -0.80 -0.23 3.88
N CYS A 34 -1.85 0.52 3.53
CA CYS A 34 -2.39 0.77 2.20
C CYS A 34 -1.39 1.37 1.18
N PHE A 35 -0.14 1.59 1.59
CA PHE A 35 1.03 1.78 0.72
C PHE A 35 1.90 0.53 0.90
N PRO A 36 1.83 -0.41 -0.04
CA PRO A 36 2.61 -1.63 0.07
C PRO A 36 4.11 -1.31 0.01
N GLY A 37 4.90 -2.15 0.69
CA GLY A 37 6.26 -1.83 1.12
C GLY A 37 7.20 -1.37 0.01
N LEU A 38 8.40 -0.93 0.41
CA LEU A 38 9.49 -0.50 -0.48
C LEU A 38 9.81 -1.49 -1.61
N GLU A 39 9.30 -2.71 -1.52
CA GLU A 39 9.55 -3.82 -2.42
C GLU A 39 8.50 -3.96 -3.53
N PHE A 40 7.22 -3.67 -3.26
CA PHE A 40 6.12 -3.88 -4.21
C PHE A 40 4.96 -2.90 -4.00
N ASP A 41 4.36 -2.43 -5.09
CA ASP A 41 3.15 -1.65 -5.12
C ASP A 41 1.93 -2.51 -5.59
N PHE A 42 1.31 -3.24 -4.66
CA PHE A 42 0.10 -4.02 -4.90
C PHE A 42 -1.13 -3.22 -5.35
N ARG A 43 -1.13 -1.88 -5.27
CA ARG A 43 -2.21 -1.08 -5.86
C ARG A 43 -2.25 -1.28 -7.38
N ASN A 44 -1.13 -1.67 -8.00
CA ASN A 44 -1.09 -1.98 -9.43
C ASN A 44 -2.01 -3.15 -9.81
N LEU A 45 -2.40 -4.04 -8.88
CA LEU A 45 -3.43 -5.06 -9.12
C LEU A 45 -4.79 -4.44 -9.50
N TRP A 46 -5.07 -3.24 -9.00
CA TRP A 46 -6.31 -2.51 -9.27
C TRP A 46 -6.41 -2.04 -10.72
N ARG A 47 -5.27 -1.71 -11.35
CA ARG A 47 -5.20 -1.05 -12.66
C ARG A 47 -5.96 -1.79 -13.75
N ARG A 48 -5.93 -3.13 -13.75
CA ARG A 48 -6.63 -3.98 -14.73
C ARG A 48 -7.69 -4.86 -14.10
N THR A 49 -8.19 -4.51 -12.92
CA THR A 49 -9.24 -5.32 -12.25
C THR A 49 -10.47 -5.53 -13.14
N PHE A 50 -10.80 -4.57 -14.01
CA PHE A 50 -11.91 -4.68 -14.96
C PHE A 50 -11.41 -4.94 -16.38
N GLU A 51 -11.96 -5.95 -17.04
CA GLU A 51 -11.59 -6.30 -18.41
C GLU A 51 -11.88 -5.14 -19.37
N GLY A 52 -10.90 -4.79 -20.20
CA GLY A 52 -11.06 -3.83 -21.28
C GLY A 52 -10.72 -2.38 -20.91
N ILE A 53 -10.38 -2.07 -19.66
CA ILE A 53 -9.94 -0.73 -19.24
C ILE A 53 -8.69 -0.79 -18.36
N VAL A 54 -7.95 0.32 -18.33
CA VAL A 54 -6.83 0.54 -17.43
C VAL A 54 -7.10 1.75 -16.56
N LEU A 55 -7.12 1.54 -15.25
CA LEU A 55 -7.25 2.57 -14.23
C LEU A 55 -5.89 3.05 -13.75
N VAL A 56 -5.86 4.28 -13.26
CA VAL A 56 -4.84 4.80 -12.37
C VAL A 56 -5.10 4.26 -10.97
N GLU A 57 -4.11 3.62 -10.38
CA GLU A 57 -4.24 2.88 -9.13
C GLU A 57 -4.56 3.76 -7.92
N ASN A 58 -4.18 5.04 -7.93
CA ASN A 58 -4.36 5.92 -6.78
C ASN A 58 -5.65 6.74 -6.78
N ASN A 59 -6.38 6.84 -7.89
CA ASN A 59 -7.57 7.70 -7.96
C ASN A 59 -8.67 7.26 -8.96
N ASN A 60 -8.59 6.03 -9.46
CA ASN A 60 -9.63 5.39 -10.30
C ASN A 60 -9.89 6.09 -11.64
N TYR A 61 -8.96 6.92 -12.11
CA TYR A 61 -9.06 7.57 -13.41
C TYR A 61 -8.76 6.59 -14.55
N VAL A 62 -9.59 6.54 -15.58
CA VAL A 62 -9.39 5.64 -16.73
C VAL A 62 -8.38 6.28 -17.68
N VAL A 63 -7.22 5.64 -17.82
CA VAL A 63 -6.12 6.12 -18.68
C VAL A 63 -6.07 5.46 -20.05
N ALA A 64 -6.64 4.26 -20.18
CA ALA A 64 -6.69 3.56 -21.45
C ALA A 64 -7.87 2.59 -21.50
N ALA A 65 -8.28 2.27 -22.72
CA ALA A 65 -9.14 1.14 -23.03
C ALA A 65 -8.30 0.08 -23.76
N GLU A 66 -8.40 -1.17 -23.33
CA GLU A 66 -7.79 -2.33 -24.00
C GLU A 66 -8.74 -2.89 -25.09
N ASP A 67 -10.03 -2.57 -25.01
CA ASP A 67 -11.06 -2.90 -26.00
C ASP A 67 -11.71 -1.60 -26.50
N PRO A 68 -11.73 -1.32 -27.82
CA PRO A 68 -12.28 -0.08 -28.40
C PRO A 68 -13.72 0.24 -27.97
N LYS A 69 -14.52 -0.76 -27.59
CA LYS A 69 -15.89 -0.52 -27.11
C LYS A 69 -15.94 0.32 -25.81
N TYR A 70 -14.82 0.39 -25.08
CA TYR A 70 -14.68 1.16 -23.86
C TYR A 70 -13.93 2.49 -24.05
N ASP A 71 -13.66 2.91 -25.28
CA ASP A 71 -12.99 4.19 -25.57
C ASP A 71 -13.72 5.40 -24.96
N ASP A 72 -15.05 5.33 -24.80
CA ASP A 72 -15.81 6.39 -24.15
C ASP A 72 -15.49 6.55 -22.66
N LEU A 73 -14.94 5.51 -22.02
CA LEU A 73 -14.59 5.53 -20.60
C LEU A 73 -13.26 6.22 -20.33
N VAL A 74 -12.39 6.33 -21.33
CA VAL A 74 -11.10 7.01 -21.19
C VAL A 74 -11.34 8.44 -20.75
N THR A 75 -10.56 8.91 -19.77
CA THR A 75 -10.68 10.20 -19.07
C THR A 75 -11.87 10.37 -18.12
N ARG A 76 -12.65 9.31 -17.89
CA ARG A 76 -13.64 9.28 -16.81
C ARG A 76 -13.04 8.70 -15.54
N ARG A 77 -13.75 8.83 -14.43
CA ARG A 77 -13.33 8.29 -13.14
C ARG A 77 -14.35 7.28 -12.62
N LEU A 78 -13.88 6.12 -12.19
CA LEU A 78 -14.72 5.13 -11.53
C LEU A 78 -15.04 5.59 -10.10
N LEU A 79 -16.33 5.65 -9.77
CA LEU A 79 -16.85 6.14 -8.50
C LEU A 79 -17.43 5.02 -7.64
N ARG A 80 -18.16 4.06 -8.24
CA ARG A 80 -18.74 2.91 -7.53
C ARG A 80 -18.57 1.60 -8.26
N VAL A 81 -18.60 0.52 -7.48
CA VAL A 81 -18.69 -0.86 -7.98
C VAL A 81 -19.78 -1.60 -7.20
N ASP A 82 -20.81 -2.05 -7.91
CA ASP A 82 -22.02 -2.67 -7.35
C ASP A 82 -22.64 -1.85 -6.19
N GLY A 83 -22.75 -0.54 -6.40
CA GLY A 83 -23.32 0.40 -5.43
C GLY A 83 -22.41 0.76 -4.26
N PHE A 84 -21.20 0.20 -4.17
CA PHE A 84 -20.22 0.58 -3.15
C PHE A 84 -19.29 1.67 -3.67
N ASP A 85 -19.22 2.77 -2.92
CA ASP A 85 -18.29 3.86 -3.18
C ASP A 85 -16.83 3.37 -3.13
N THR A 86 -16.02 3.89 -4.04
CA THR A 86 -14.57 3.62 -4.13
C THR A 86 -13.73 4.78 -3.58
N ASN A 87 -14.39 5.81 -3.05
CA ASN A 87 -13.78 7.01 -2.50
C ASN A 87 -14.51 7.47 -1.25
N VAL A 88 -13.81 8.28 -0.46
CA VAL A 88 -14.30 8.85 0.79
C VAL A 88 -13.91 10.32 0.89
N LEU A 89 -14.70 11.08 1.64
CA LEU A 89 -14.33 12.44 2.02
C LEU A 89 -13.29 12.37 3.14
N THR A 90 -12.16 13.01 2.92
CA THR A 90 -11.04 13.02 3.87
C THR A 90 -11.33 14.04 4.95
N GLN A 91 -11.49 13.55 6.17
CA GLN A 91 -11.73 14.38 7.35
C GLN A 91 -10.76 14.01 8.45
N GLY A 92 -10.37 15.00 9.24
CA GLY A 92 -9.51 14.80 10.40
C GLY A 92 -8.97 16.10 10.94
N PRO A 93 -8.27 16.04 12.09
CA PRO A 93 -7.57 17.19 12.63
C PRO A 93 -6.28 17.44 11.85
N VAL A 94 -5.97 18.72 11.60
CA VAL A 94 -4.70 19.12 10.96
C VAL A 94 -3.54 19.06 11.95
N PHE A 95 -3.83 19.20 13.25
CA PHE A 95 -2.84 19.15 14.33
C PHE A 95 -3.29 18.22 15.46
N PRO A 96 -2.35 17.60 16.20
CA PRO A 96 -2.69 16.80 17.38
C PRO A 96 -3.57 17.57 18.37
N GLY A 97 -4.71 17.00 18.73
CA GLY A 97 -5.68 17.59 19.67
C GLY A 97 -6.58 18.70 19.08
N GLY A 98 -6.49 18.98 17.77
CA GLY A 98 -7.38 19.93 17.09
C GLY A 98 -8.74 19.35 16.72
N ASP A 99 -9.65 20.22 16.28
CA ASP A 99 -10.96 19.83 15.75
C ASP A 99 -10.84 19.13 14.39
N SER A 100 -11.77 18.20 14.12
CA SER A 100 -11.85 17.52 12.82
C SER A 100 -12.49 18.42 11.77
N GLY A 101 -11.85 18.52 10.60
CA GLY A 101 -12.38 19.25 9.45
C GLY A 101 -12.08 18.54 8.14
N THR A 102 -12.62 19.07 7.04
CA THR A 102 -12.33 18.56 5.69
C THR A 102 -10.88 18.86 5.32
N LEU A 103 -10.13 17.83 4.94
CA LEU A 103 -8.69 17.92 4.65
C LEU A 103 -8.43 18.17 3.16
N GLY A 104 -8.86 19.33 2.66
CA GLY A 104 -8.62 19.77 1.28
C GLY A 104 -7.25 20.41 1.08
N SER A 105 -6.76 20.41 -0.15
CA SER A 105 -5.55 21.13 -0.57
C SER A 105 -5.72 21.76 -1.95
N THR A 106 -4.80 22.61 -2.39
CA THR A 106 -4.84 23.15 -3.77
C THR A 106 -4.83 22.04 -4.83
N ALA A 107 -4.14 20.92 -4.57
CA ALA A 107 -4.09 19.77 -5.47
C ALA A 107 -5.29 18.82 -5.33
N ASN A 108 -6.00 18.85 -4.20
CA ASN A 108 -7.20 18.06 -3.95
C ASN A 108 -8.27 18.93 -3.26
N PRO A 109 -8.90 19.86 -4.00
CA PRO A 109 -9.80 20.85 -3.41
C PRO A 109 -11.06 20.24 -2.83
N ASN A 110 -11.47 19.08 -3.34
CA ASN A 110 -12.66 18.36 -2.86
C ASN A 110 -12.36 17.42 -1.69
N ALA A 111 -11.09 17.34 -1.24
CA ALA A 111 -10.63 16.48 -0.16
C ALA A 111 -11.02 15.00 -0.33
N VAL A 112 -11.07 14.51 -1.57
CA VAL A 112 -11.51 13.15 -1.84
C VAL A 112 -10.29 12.22 -1.83
N SER A 113 -10.39 11.11 -1.10
CA SER A 113 -9.37 10.07 -1.07
C SER A 113 -9.92 8.75 -1.59
N PHE A 114 -9.06 7.98 -2.26
CA PHE A 114 -9.38 6.68 -2.86
C PHE A 114 -8.65 5.53 -2.13
N MET A 115 -8.09 5.81 -0.96
CA MET A 115 -7.26 4.87 -0.19
C MET A 115 -8.00 3.67 0.40
N GLU A 116 -9.32 3.59 0.21
CA GLU A 116 -10.15 2.40 0.47
C GLU A 116 -9.92 1.28 -0.56
N TRP A 117 -8.86 1.34 -1.38
CA TRP A 117 -8.58 0.35 -2.43
C TRP A 117 -8.53 -1.08 -1.91
N SER A 118 -8.00 -1.33 -0.71
CA SER A 118 -7.95 -2.65 -0.10
C SER A 118 -9.35 -3.17 0.25
N ASN A 119 -10.23 -2.28 0.71
CA ASN A 119 -11.63 -2.59 0.99
C ASN A 119 -12.43 -2.80 -0.30
N SER A 120 -12.22 -1.97 -1.32
CA SER A 120 -12.78 -2.18 -2.66
C SER A 120 -12.30 -3.50 -3.26
N LEU A 121 -11.00 -3.78 -3.18
CA LEU A 121 -10.40 -5.00 -3.69
C LEU A 121 -10.93 -6.24 -2.96
N ALA A 122 -11.01 -6.22 -1.63
CA ALA A 122 -11.55 -7.33 -0.85
C ALA A 122 -12.99 -7.68 -1.25
N ARG A 123 -13.81 -6.67 -1.56
CA ARG A 123 -15.20 -6.86 -2.03
C ARG A 123 -15.24 -7.46 -3.44
N ILE A 124 -14.38 -6.99 -4.33
CA ILE A 124 -14.38 -7.36 -5.76
C ILE A 124 -13.65 -8.68 -6.01
N MET A 125 -12.69 -9.05 -5.16
CA MET A 125 -11.94 -10.30 -5.26
C MET A 125 -12.86 -11.54 -5.19
N ALA A 126 -14.00 -11.46 -4.50
CA ALA A 126 -15.00 -12.53 -4.49
C ALA A 126 -15.81 -12.64 -5.81
N LYS A 127 -15.74 -11.61 -6.66
CA LYS A 127 -16.50 -11.46 -7.91
C LYS A 127 -15.65 -11.71 -9.16
N GLN A 128 -14.45 -12.26 -9.00
CA GLN A 128 -13.58 -12.62 -10.12
C GLN A 128 -14.31 -13.49 -11.15
N GLY A 129 -14.22 -13.11 -12.42
CA GLY A 129 -14.93 -13.79 -13.50
C GLY A 129 -16.44 -13.54 -13.52
N GLN A 130 -16.95 -12.58 -12.76
CA GLN A 130 -18.35 -12.14 -12.79
C GLN A 130 -18.46 -10.72 -13.33
N ASP A 131 -19.62 -10.40 -13.87
CA ASP A 131 -19.95 -9.07 -14.35
C ASP A 131 -20.47 -8.23 -13.18
N VAL A 132 -19.99 -6.99 -13.07
CA VAL A 132 -20.37 -6.03 -12.02
C VAL A 132 -20.75 -4.70 -12.64
N VAL A 133 -21.61 -3.95 -11.96
CA VAL A 133 -21.98 -2.60 -12.38
C VAL A 133 -20.95 -1.62 -11.86
N CYS A 134 -20.23 -1.00 -12.78
CA CYS A 134 -19.27 0.06 -12.50
C CYS A 134 -19.90 1.42 -12.84
N GLU A 135 -19.87 2.36 -11.90
CA GLU A 135 -20.42 3.69 -12.09
C GLU A 135 -19.30 4.72 -12.27
N PHE A 136 -19.28 5.39 -13.41
CA PHE A 136 -18.27 6.38 -13.78
C PHE A 136 -18.81 7.81 -13.70
N THR A 137 -17.94 8.81 -13.69
CA THR A 137 -18.36 10.21 -13.94
C THR A 137 -19.06 10.35 -15.29
N THR A 138 -20.15 11.13 -15.34
CA THR A 138 -20.89 11.42 -16.59
C THR A 138 -20.13 12.34 -17.56
N HIS A 139 -19.14 13.08 -17.08
CA HIS A 139 -18.25 13.90 -17.90
C HIS A 139 -16.90 13.22 -18.14
N LYS A 140 -16.28 13.54 -19.28
CA LYS A 140 -14.90 13.22 -19.63
C LYS A 140 -13.93 14.25 -19.05
N ASN A 141 -12.63 13.97 -19.11
CA ASN A 141 -11.58 14.78 -18.51
C ASN A 141 -11.85 15.07 -17.02
N ALA A 142 -12.22 14.04 -16.26
CA ALA A 142 -12.47 14.09 -14.83
C ALA A 142 -11.16 14.26 -14.03
N THR A 143 -10.43 15.34 -14.30
CA THR A 143 -9.11 15.65 -13.74
C THR A 143 -9.19 15.98 -12.25
N THR A 144 -10.33 16.48 -11.79
CA THR A 144 -10.59 16.76 -10.37
C THR A 144 -11.31 15.59 -9.73
N GLU A 145 -10.82 15.13 -8.58
CA GLU A 145 -11.45 14.11 -7.77
C GLU A 145 -12.84 14.57 -7.32
N VAL A 146 -13.86 13.71 -7.47
CA VAL A 146 -15.22 13.98 -6.97
C VAL A 146 -15.67 12.87 -6.03
N ILE A 147 -16.42 13.24 -4.99
CA ILE A 147 -17.02 12.28 -4.09
C ILE A 147 -18.15 11.55 -4.81
N ALA A 148 -18.25 10.22 -4.64
CA ALA A 148 -19.31 9.45 -5.27
C ALA A 148 -20.70 9.89 -4.78
N ALA A 149 -20.84 10.15 -3.48
CA ALA A 149 -22.09 10.60 -2.87
C ALA A 149 -22.63 11.88 -3.55
N GLY A 150 -23.81 11.76 -4.19
CA GLY A 150 -24.46 12.88 -4.88
C GLY A 150 -23.92 13.20 -6.28
N ALA A 151 -22.91 12.49 -6.78
CA ALA A 151 -22.45 12.63 -8.16
C ALA A 151 -23.41 11.93 -9.13
N GLU A 152 -23.65 12.56 -10.29
CA GLU A 152 -24.27 11.90 -11.43
C GLU A 152 -23.30 10.86 -12.01
N THR A 153 -23.82 9.66 -12.31
CA THR A 153 -23.00 8.54 -12.77
C THR A 153 -23.47 7.94 -14.09
N LEU A 154 -22.51 7.38 -14.83
CA LEU A 154 -22.70 6.55 -16.01
C LEU A 154 -22.49 5.08 -15.61
N PRO A 155 -23.54 4.25 -15.51
CA PRO A 155 -23.40 2.84 -15.20
C PRO A 155 -22.93 2.05 -16.43
N VAL A 156 -21.94 1.19 -16.23
CA VAL A 156 -21.38 0.29 -17.25
C VAL A 156 -21.12 -1.06 -16.62
N THR A 157 -21.60 -2.12 -17.26
CA THR A 157 -21.30 -3.49 -16.83
C THR A 157 -19.92 -3.89 -17.32
N LEU A 158 -19.03 -4.25 -16.40
CA LEU A 158 -17.68 -4.71 -16.70
C LEU A 158 -17.42 -6.07 -16.04
N ARG A 159 -16.64 -6.89 -16.72
CA ARG A 159 -16.21 -8.17 -16.19
C ARG A 159 -15.01 -7.98 -15.27
N VAL A 160 -15.05 -8.56 -14.08
CA VAL A 160 -13.90 -8.57 -13.16
C VAL A 160 -12.90 -9.62 -13.61
N ARG A 161 -11.64 -9.23 -13.83
CA ARG A 161 -10.54 -10.15 -14.15
C ARG A 161 -10.29 -11.14 -13.02
N ARG A 162 -9.67 -12.27 -13.36
CA ARG A 162 -9.11 -13.17 -12.34
C ARG A 162 -7.80 -12.58 -11.83
N PHE A 163 -7.59 -12.68 -10.52
CA PHE A 163 -6.39 -12.21 -9.85
C PHE A 163 -5.31 -13.27 -9.79
N PHE A 164 -5.71 -14.55 -9.77
CA PHE A 164 -4.80 -15.66 -9.70
C PHE A 164 -4.90 -16.56 -10.93
N ASP A 165 -3.78 -17.18 -11.28
CA ASP A 165 -3.72 -18.17 -12.35
C ASP A 165 -4.32 -19.49 -11.88
N GLY A 166 -5.53 -19.80 -12.37
CA GLY A 166 -6.28 -20.99 -11.99
C GLY A 166 -6.49 -21.10 -10.49
N ASP A 167 -6.15 -22.26 -9.93
CA ASP A 167 -6.23 -22.57 -8.49
C ASP A 167 -4.89 -22.35 -7.77
N THR A 168 -4.01 -21.51 -8.31
CA THR A 168 -2.68 -21.23 -7.73
C THR A 168 -2.66 -19.91 -6.94
N ALA A 169 -1.54 -19.65 -6.24
CA ALA A 169 -1.27 -18.35 -5.62
C ALA A 169 -0.51 -17.38 -6.55
N ALA A 170 -0.22 -17.77 -7.79
CA ALA A 170 0.47 -16.91 -8.75
C ALA A 170 -0.50 -15.87 -9.31
N ILE A 171 -0.06 -14.62 -9.43
CA ILE A 171 -0.89 -13.56 -10.01
C ILE A 171 -1.10 -13.83 -11.51
N ALA A 172 -2.34 -13.64 -11.98
CA ALA A 172 -2.68 -13.83 -13.38
C ALA A 172 -1.91 -12.84 -14.28
N ASN A 173 -1.31 -13.34 -15.37
CA ASN A 173 -0.46 -12.57 -16.30
C ASN A 173 -1.20 -11.45 -17.07
N ASP A 174 -2.52 -11.51 -17.11
CA ASP A 174 -3.36 -10.48 -17.72
C ASP A 174 -3.67 -9.33 -16.75
N LEU A 175 -3.54 -9.56 -15.43
CA LEU A 175 -3.74 -8.53 -14.42
C LEU A 175 -2.53 -7.60 -14.27
N LEU A 176 -1.31 -8.16 -14.25
CA LEU A 176 -0.06 -7.42 -14.07
C LEU A 176 0.95 -7.74 -15.17
N LYS A 177 1.66 -6.72 -15.63
CA LYS A 177 2.79 -6.81 -16.56
C LYS A 177 4.12 -6.71 -15.83
N PRO A 178 5.22 -7.22 -16.44
CA PRO A 178 6.56 -7.09 -15.87
C PRO A 178 6.89 -5.64 -15.50
N GLY A 179 7.40 -5.43 -14.28
CA GLY A 179 7.78 -4.12 -13.76
C GLY A 179 6.66 -3.32 -13.11
N GLU A 180 5.39 -3.68 -13.30
CA GLU A 180 4.28 -2.87 -12.77
C GLU A 180 4.15 -2.92 -11.25
N LEU A 181 4.63 -3.98 -10.59
CA LEU A 181 4.70 -4.02 -9.13
C LEU A 181 5.75 -3.05 -8.57
N THR A 182 6.66 -2.50 -9.37
CA THR A 182 7.72 -1.62 -8.87
C THR A 182 7.73 -0.24 -9.54
N GLN A 183 6.91 -0.03 -10.58
CA GLN A 183 6.95 1.18 -11.41
C GLN A 183 6.59 2.47 -10.67
N GLY A 184 5.77 2.37 -9.62
CA GLY A 184 5.35 3.51 -8.80
C GLY A 184 6.26 3.81 -7.62
N LEU A 185 7.29 2.99 -7.40
CA LEU A 185 8.24 3.16 -6.30
C LEU A 185 9.33 4.17 -6.68
N CYS A 186 9.94 4.83 -5.69
CA CYS A 186 11.02 5.77 -5.98
C CYS A 186 12.23 5.05 -6.58
N ALA A 187 12.84 5.69 -7.58
CA ALA A 187 14.09 5.28 -8.18
C ALA A 187 15.11 6.43 -8.09
N PRO A 188 16.25 6.24 -7.39
CA PRO A 188 16.63 5.06 -6.62
C PRO A 188 15.83 4.95 -5.30
N TRP A 189 15.63 3.72 -4.82
CA TRP A 189 14.77 3.44 -3.64
C TRP A 189 15.29 4.08 -2.35
N GLN A 190 16.60 4.34 -2.25
CA GLN A 190 17.23 4.97 -1.09
C GLN A 190 16.62 6.34 -0.76
N ASN A 191 16.08 7.05 -1.76
CA ASN A 191 15.39 8.32 -1.54
C ASN A 191 14.11 8.12 -0.72
N ASP A 192 13.25 7.18 -1.11
CA ASP A 192 12.05 6.86 -0.33
C ASP A 192 12.42 6.31 1.06
N TYR A 193 13.46 5.47 1.07
CA TYR A 193 13.96 4.85 2.28
C TYR A 193 14.45 5.85 3.32
N ARG A 194 15.06 6.98 2.92
CA ARG A 194 15.50 8.01 3.85
C ARG A 194 14.42 9.06 4.10
N GLU A 195 13.79 9.53 3.03
CA GLU A 195 13.04 10.78 3.03
C GLU A 195 11.55 10.59 3.27
N CYS A 196 10.99 9.38 3.10
CA CYS A 196 9.60 9.17 3.43
C CYS A 196 9.39 9.36 4.94
N ALA A 197 8.57 10.36 5.30
CA ALA A 197 8.31 10.85 6.68
C ALA A 197 7.55 9.85 7.56
N CYS A 198 7.29 8.70 6.98
CA CYS A 198 6.27 7.77 7.39
C CYS A 198 6.94 6.67 8.21
N TYR A 199 6.68 6.65 9.51
CA TYR A 199 7.00 5.51 10.40
C TYR A 199 6.20 4.23 10.06
N TYR A 200 5.63 4.15 8.85
CA TYR A 200 4.64 3.17 8.41
C TYR A 200 5.22 1.79 8.10
N TRP A 201 6.54 1.60 8.21
CA TRP A 201 7.22 0.40 7.74
C TRP A 201 8.11 -0.25 8.79
N ALA A 202 7.78 -0.17 10.08
CA ALA A 202 8.65 -0.65 11.16
C ALA A 202 9.15 -2.11 11.00
N ALA A 203 8.44 -2.96 10.24
CA ALA A 203 8.87 -4.33 9.94
C ALA A 203 9.97 -4.44 8.87
N SER A 204 10.03 -3.52 7.90
CA SER A 204 11.00 -3.52 6.78
C SER A 204 12.03 -2.38 6.88
N ARG A 205 11.66 -1.29 7.56
CA ARG A 205 12.47 -0.13 7.92
C ARG A 205 12.16 0.28 9.36
N PRO A 206 12.67 -0.45 10.36
CA PRO A 206 12.50 -0.09 11.76
C PRO A 206 13.10 1.26 12.07
N ASP A 207 12.37 2.05 12.83
CA ASP A 207 12.81 3.31 13.41
C ASP A 207 13.55 3.06 14.75
N TYR A 208 12.98 2.19 15.59
CA TYR A 208 13.46 1.94 16.95
C TYR A 208 13.97 0.50 17.13
N VAL A 209 15.25 0.34 17.45
CA VAL A 209 15.96 -0.96 17.54
C VAL A 209 16.72 -1.09 18.86
N ASN A 210 17.22 -2.31 19.17
CA ASN A 210 17.94 -2.60 20.42
C ASN A 210 17.14 -2.22 21.68
N VAL A 211 15.83 -2.48 21.64
CA VAL A 211 14.89 -1.99 22.65
C VAL A 211 14.99 -2.83 23.92
N GLU A 212 15.30 -2.18 25.04
CA GLU A 212 15.38 -2.76 26.37
C GLU A 212 14.39 -2.06 27.33
N PRO A 213 13.58 -2.82 28.10
CA PRO A 213 12.71 -2.24 29.12
C PRO A 213 13.51 -1.56 30.24
N SER A 214 13.07 -0.39 30.66
CA SER A 214 13.69 0.38 31.73
C SER A 214 12.91 0.26 33.05
N LYS A 215 13.60 0.54 34.16
CA LYS A 215 13.02 0.49 35.52
C LYS A 215 12.00 1.58 35.80
N ASP A 216 11.98 2.64 35.00
CA ASP A 216 11.02 3.74 35.05
C ASP A 216 9.72 3.44 34.29
N GLY A 217 9.58 2.23 33.73
CA GLY A 217 8.42 1.84 32.93
C GLY A 217 8.46 2.35 31.49
N LEU A 218 9.54 3.00 31.06
CA LEU A 218 9.81 3.36 29.67
C LEU A 218 10.68 2.29 29.00
N SER A 219 10.95 2.45 27.71
CA SER A 219 11.94 1.65 26.97
C SER A 219 13.10 2.52 26.52
N HIS A 220 14.30 1.96 26.48
CA HIS A 220 15.50 2.57 25.88
C HIS A 220 15.91 1.77 24.66
N GLY A 221 16.51 2.44 23.68
CA GLY A 221 16.93 1.83 22.42
C GLY A 221 17.45 2.88 21.46
N ASP A 222 17.83 2.45 20.27
CA ASP A 222 18.49 3.28 19.28
C ASP A 222 17.56 3.65 18.11
N MET A 223 17.84 4.79 17.49
CA MET A 223 17.34 5.08 16.14
C MET A 223 18.15 4.24 15.14
N TRP A 224 17.49 3.43 14.32
CA TRP A 224 18.19 2.50 13.41
C TRP A 224 19.11 3.22 12.42
N LEU A 225 18.70 4.39 11.95
CA LEU A 225 19.49 5.23 11.05
C LEU A 225 20.62 5.99 11.75
N ALA A 226 20.82 5.84 13.07
CA ALA A 226 21.94 6.47 13.75
C ALA A 226 23.27 5.87 13.29
N LYS A 227 24.30 6.72 13.16
CA LYS A 227 25.67 6.30 12.80
C LYS A 227 26.38 5.58 13.94
N LYS A 228 25.86 5.69 15.16
CA LYS A 228 26.39 5.08 16.39
C LYS A 228 25.23 4.61 17.25
N ARG A 229 25.39 3.44 17.89
CA ARG A 229 24.48 2.94 18.93
C ARG A 229 24.90 3.53 20.26
N THR A 230 23.96 4.17 20.95
CA THR A 230 24.20 4.82 22.25
C THR A 230 23.16 4.40 23.30
N GLY A 231 22.20 3.56 22.94
CA GLY A 231 21.05 3.21 23.78
C GLY A 231 20.09 4.37 24.00
N SER A 232 20.18 5.43 23.19
CA SER A 232 19.32 6.62 23.28
C SER A 232 18.78 6.98 21.92
N TYR A 233 17.46 7.10 21.82
CA TYR A 233 16.80 7.40 20.57
C TYR A 233 17.13 8.82 20.10
N VAL A 234 17.50 8.96 18.82
CA VAL A 234 17.74 10.24 18.17
C VAL A 234 16.55 10.55 17.26
N PRO A 235 15.75 11.59 17.56
CA PRO A 235 14.63 11.98 16.70
C PRO A 235 15.10 12.39 15.31
N ASP A 236 14.48 11.82 14.27
CA ASP A 236 14.78 12.17 12.89
C ASP A 236 14.04 13.44 12.46
N ASN A 237 14.79 14.55 12.43
CA ASN A 237 14.34 15.84 11.91
C ASN A 237 14.89 16.12 10.50
N ARG A 238 15.44 15.10 9.82
CA ARG A 238 16.13 15.15 8.52
C ARG A 238 17.38 16.04 8.44
N THR A 239 17.82 16.62 9.54
CA THR A 239 18.99 17.52 9.58
C THR A 239 20.03 17.10 10.61
N ASP A 240 19.70 16.19 11.52
CA ASP A 240 20.61 15.67 12.53
C ASP A 240 21.72 14.82 11.89
N THR A 241 22.96 15.32 11.99
CA THR A 241 24.14 14.73 11.36
C THR A 241 24.56 13.40 11.99
N ARG A 242 23.99 13.04 13.15
CA ARG A 242 24.17 11.73 13.79
C ARG A 242 23.44 10.63 13.03
N LEU A 243 22.50 10.95 12.14
CA LEU A 243 21.78 9.99 11.32
C LEU A 243 22.41 9.87 9.93
N TYR A 244 22.26 8.71 9.29
CA TYR A 244 22.61 8.52 7.89
C TYR A 244 21.76 9.42 6.99
N SER A 245 22.41 10.11 6.08
CA SER A 245 21.77 10.92 5.03
C SER A 245 21.40 10.05 3.82
N TYR A 246 20.62 10.61 2.90
CA TYR A 246 20.40 10.00 1.58
C TYR A 246 21.73 9.70 0.88
N ASP A 247 22.67 10.65 0.86
CA ASP A 247 23.97 10.48 0.19
C ASP A 247 24.80 9.37 0.81
N ASP A 248 24.74 9.20 2.14
CA ASP A 248 25.42 8.11 2.84
C ASP A 248 24.87 6.75 2.35
N LEU A 249 23.54 6.59 2.33
CA LEU A 249 22.88 5.36 1.89
C LEU A 249 23.04 5.10 0.39
N PHE A 250 22.99 6.15 -0.43
CA PHE A 250 23.20 6.01 -1.87
C PHE A 250 24.60 5.45 -2.18
N LYS A 251 25.61 5.86 -1.41
CA LYS A 251 27.00 5.40 -1.58
C LYS A 251 27.27 4.01 -1.00
N ASP A 252 26.74 3.70 0.18
CA ASP A 252 27.10 2.47 0.91
C ASP A 252 25.97 1.90 1.80
N TRP A 253 24.73 1.83 1.33
CA TRP A 253 23.65 1.27 2.15
C TRP A 253 23.95 -0.13 2.70
N GLN A 254 24.68 -0.97 1.98
CA GLN A 254 25.02 -2.35 2.40
C GLN A 254 26.00 -2.37 3.58
N GLY A 255 26.96 -1.45 3.63
CA GLY A 255 27.90 -1.34 4.73
C GLY A 255 27.33 -0.58 5.93
N LEU A 256 26.35 0.29 5.71
CA LEU A 256 25.80 1.18 6.73
C LEU A 256 24.57 0.62 7.45
N LEU A 257 23.73 -0.16 6.76
CA LEU A 257 22.53 -0.76 7.35
C LEU A 257 22.82 -2.19 7.80
N SER A 258 22.46 -2.50 9.04
CA SER A 258 22.64 -3.83 9.62
C SER A 258 21.32 -4.61 9.66
N PHE A 259 21.38 -5.91 9.38
CA PHE A 259 20.24 -6.80 9.57
C PHE A 259 19.87 -6.90 11.05
N ILE A 260 18.57 -6.91 11.33
CA ILE A 260 18.08 -7.07 12.69
C ILE A 260 17.85 -8.55 12.99
N VAL A 261 18.60 -9.06 13.94
CA VAL A 261 18.53 -10.44 14.41
C VAL A 261 18.08 -10.42 15.86
N ARG A 262 16.92 -11.03 16.14
CA ARG A 262 16.33 -11.07 17.49
C ARG A 262 16.13 -9.69 18.14
N GLY A 263 15.78 -8.68 17.34
CA GLY A 263 15.56 -7.31 17.81
C GLY A 263 16.84 -6.49 17.99
N LYS A 264 18.02 -7.05 17.67
CA LYS A 264 19.30 -6.35 17.72
C LYS A 264 19.89 -6.16 16.34
N ASP A 265 20.46 -5.00 16.08
CA ASP A 265 21.13 -4.68 14.81
C ASP A 265 22.65 -4.66 14.91
N ALA A 266 23.19 -4.97 16.08
CA ALA A 266 24.61 -5.17 16.34
C ALA A 266 24.81 -6.32 17.34
N GLU A 267 25.93 -7.05 17.24
CA GLU A 267 26.25 -8.13 18.19
C GLU A 267 26.56 -7.61 19.60
N SER A 268 27.07 -6.38 19.69
CA SER A 268 27.26 -5.64 20.94
C SER A 268 26.44 -4.34 20.88
N SER A 269 25.24 -4.40 21.43
CA SER A 269 24.38 -3.25 21.73
C SER A 269 24.44 -2.94 23.22
#